data_AF-A0A7W3NFP3-F1
#
_entry.id   AF-A0A7W3NFP3-F1
#
_cell.length_a   1.000
_cell.length_b   1.000
_cell.length_c   1.000
_cell.angle_alpha   90.00
_cell.angle_beta   90.00
_cell.angle_gamma   90.00
#
_symmetry.space_group_name_H-M   'P 1'
#
loop_
_entity.id
_entity.type
_entity.pdbx_description
1 polymer ?
#
loop_
_entity_poly.entity_id
_entity_poly.type
_entity_poly.pdbx_seq_one_letter_code
_entity_poly.pdbx_strand_id
1 'polypeptide(L)'
;MMKQRRKISFDTETDQYIQNYMEEHRLRFPADAISQICKEHKEAHKRDDSIQRMVKSVTQNIDSLLERERRHIRNALCCAEKSIQRSTMKNFKEVEDYRIAKTGKLMATIVEGYKK
;
A
#
# COMPACT_ATOMS: atom_id res chain seq x y z
N MET A 1 -36.83 26.41 -19.71
CA MET A 1 -36.41 25.94 -18.37
C MET A 1 -37.23 26.70 -17.33
N MET A 2 -37.96 26.00 -16.45
CA MET A 2 -38.73 26.68 -15.39
C MET A 2 -37.78 27.28 -14.37
N LYS A 3 -37.81 28.61 -14.22
CA LYS A 3 -37.07 29.32 -13.16
C LYS A 3 -38.02 29.53 -11.98
N GLN A 4 -37.66 29.03 -10.79
CA GLN A 4 -38.35 29.37 -9.55
C GLN A 4 -37.77 30.65 -8.95
N ARG A 5 -38.63 31.63 -8.63
CA ARG A 5 -38.23 32.84 -7.91
C ARG A 5 -38.32 32.60 -6.41
N ARG A 6 -37.30 33.00 -5.67
CA ARG A 6 -37.26 32.98 -4.20
C ARG A 6 -36.81 34.35 -3.70
N LYS A 7 -37.40 34.83 -2.59
CA LYS A 7 -36.87 35.96 -1.83
C LYS A 7 -35.87 35.41 -0.82
N ILE A 8 -34.68 36.00 -0.79
CA ILE A 8 -33.58 35.59 0.09
C ILE A 8 -32.96 36.88 0.65
N SER A 9 -32.60 36.86 1.92
CA SER A 9 -31.80 37.90 2.57
C SER A 9 -30.38 37.39 2.76
N PHE A 10 -29.39 38.25 2.50
CA PHE A 10 -27.98 37.97 2.73
C PHE A 10 -27.46 38.84 3.88
N ASP A 11 -26.48 38.34 4.61
CA ASP A 11 -25.65 39.17 5.45
C ASP A 11 -24.74 40.09 4.59
N THR A 12 -24.15 41.09 5.22
CA THR A 12 -23.37 42.12 4.53
C THR A 12 -22.13 41.55 3.83
N GLU A 13 -21.49 40.53 4.41
CA GLU A 13 -20.29 39.91 3.83
C GLU A 13 -20.62 39.09 2.59
N THR A 14 -21.68 38.28 2.68
CA THR A 14 -22.17 37.49 1.54
C THR A 14 -22.66 38.40 0.40
N ASP A 15 -23.37 39.49 0.71
CA ASP A 15 -23.81 40.44 -0.31
C ASP A 15 -22.61 41.12 -1.00
N GLN A 16 -21.62 41.56 -0.23
CA GLN A 16 -20.38 42.13 -0.77
C GLN A 16 -19.63 41.14 -1.66
N TYR A 17 -19.55 39.86 -1.26
CA TYR A 17 -18.95 38.82 -2.07
C TYR A 17 -19.65 38.66 -3.42
N ILE A 18 -20.99 38.64 -3.42
CA ILE A 18 -21.78 38.53 -4.67
C ILE A 18 -21.54 39.76 -5.56
N GLN A 19 -21.48 40.98 -5.01
CA GLN A 19 -21.19 42.18 -5.79
C GLN A 19 -19.79 42.13 -6.41
N ASN A 20 -18.77 41.79 -5.63
CA ASN A 20 -17.40 41.66 -6.13
C ASN A 20 -17.31 40.61 -7.26
N TYR A 21 -17.97 39.46 -7.08
CA TYR A 21 -18.04 38.41 -8.09
C TYR A 21 -18.77 38.89 -9.36
N MET A 22 -19.84 39.69 -9.21
CA MET A 22 -20.53 40.29 -10.36
C MET A 22 -19.62 41.23 -11.14
N GLU A 23 -18.82 42.05 -10.46
CA GLU A 23 -17.86 42.96 -11.10
C GLU A 23 -16.77 42.17 -11.85
N GLU A 24 -16.18 41.16 -11.19
CA GLU A 24 -15.13 40.31 -11.75
C GLU A 24 -15.61 39.58 -13.02
N HIS A 25 -16.80 38.98 -12.97
CA HIS A 25 -17.37 38.21 -14.08
C HIS A 25 -18.25 39.03 -15.03
N ARG A 26 -18.33 40.35 -14.83
CA ARG A 26 -19.14 41.30 -15.65
C ARG A 26 -20.61 40.89 -15.75
N LEU A 27 -21.19 40.45 -14.63
CA LEU A 27 -22.57 40.02 -14.54
C LEU A 27 -23.48 41.18 -14.15
N ARG A 28 -24.63 41.31 -14.83
CA ARG A 28 -25.58 42.40 -14.61
C ARG A 28 -26.59 42.11 -13.49
N PHE A 29 -26.87 40.84 -13.23
CA PHE A 29 -27.91 40.44 -12.29
C PHE A 29 -27.35 39.53 -11.18
N PRO A 30 -27.66 39.80 -9.90
CA PRO A 30 -27.23 38.95 -8.79
C PRO A 30 -27.71 37.50 -8.91
N ALA A 31 -28.89 37.29 -9.51
CA ALA A 31 -29.43 35.95 -9.75
C ALA A 31 -28.53 35.11 -10.67
N ASP A 32 -27.88 35.74 -11.66
CA ASP A 32 -26.97 35.04 -12.58
C ASP A 32 -25.64 34.72 -11.88
N ALA A 33 -25.13 35.64 -11.06
CA ALA A 33 -23.96 35.40 -10.21
C ALA A 33 -24.17 34.25 -9.23
N ILE A 34 -25.27 34.28 -8.47
CA ILE A 34 -25.63 33.19 -7.54
C ILE A 34 -25.79 31.87 -8.30
N SER A 35 -26.46 31.87 -9.46
CA SER A 35 -26.61 30.66 -10.26
C SER A 35 -25.27 30.10 -10.72
N GLN A 36 -24.28 30.95 -11.00
CA GLN A 36 -22.97 30.52 -11.45
C GLN A 36 -22.10 30.01 -10.29
N ILE A 37 -22.07 30.75 -9.18
CA ILE A 37 -21.43 30.32 -7.93
C ILE A 37 -21.95 28.93 -7.50
N CYS A 38 -23.26 28.71 -7.53
CA CYS A 38 -23.83 27.40 -7.18
C CYS A 38 -23.41 26.29 -8.16
N LYS A 39 -23.24 26.59 -9.45
CA LYS A 39 -22.74 25.61 -10.43
C LYS A 39 -21.27 25.28 -10.17
N GLU A 40 -20.45 26.29 -9.98
CA GLU A 40 -19.01 26.15 -9.71
C GLU A 40 -18.79 25.37 -8.41
N HIS A 41 -19.54 25.69 -7.35
CA HIS A 41 -19.49 24.95 -6.10
C HIS A 41 -19.88 23.47 -6.27
N LYS A 42 -20.93 23.19 -7.06
CA LYS A 42 -21.34 21.82 -7.37
C LYS A 42 -20.26 21.07 -8.16
N GLU A 43 -19.59 21.74 -9.09
CA GLU A 43 -18.49 21.14 -9.85
C GLU A 43 -17.25 20.91 -9.00
N ALA A 44 -16.89 21.86 -8.13
CA ALA A 44 -15.81 21.72 -7.17
C ALA A 44 -16.04 20.53 -6.24
N HIS A 45 -17.24 20.41 -5.66
CA HIS A 45 -17.60 19.27 -4.81
C HIS A 45 -17.51 17.94 -5.56
N LYS A 46 -17.96 17.87 -6.82
CA LYS A 46 -17.80 16.66 -7.64
C LYS A 46 -16.34 16.31 -7.91
N ARG A 47 -15.48 17.31 -8.11
CA ARG A 47 -14.03 17.11 -8.27
C ARG A 47 -13.40 16.61 -6.98
N ASP A 48 -13.75 17.17 -5.83
CA ASP A 48 -13.27 16.72 -4.53
C ASP A 48 -13.69 15.28 -4.24
N ASP A 49 -14.96 14.92 -4.49
CA ASP A 49 -15.44 13.54 -4.39
C ASP A 49 -14.70 12.59 -5.36
N SER A 50 -14.32 13.09 -6.54
CA SER A 50 -13.53 12.33 -7.50
C SER A 50 -12.10 12.11 -7.01
N ILE A 51 -11.45 13.16 -6.50
CA ILE A 51 -10.09 13.10 -5.95
C ILE A 51 -10.06 12.15 -4.75
N GLN A 52 -11.01 12.28 -3.82
CA GLN A 52 -11.08 11.41 -2.64
C GLN A 52 -11.26 9.94 -3.02
N ARG A 53 -12.10 9.64 -4.03
CA ARG A 53 -12.24 8.28 -4.57
C ARG A 53 -10.95 7.78 -5.21
N MET A 54 -10.25 8.64 -5.95
CA MET A 54 -8.98 8.30 -6.60
C MET A 54 -7.91 7.99 -5.55
N VAL A 55 -7.74 8.86 -4.55
CA VAL A 55 -6.82 8.67 -3.43
C VAL A 55 -7.12 7.35 -2.73
N LYS A 56 -8.39 7.09 -2.38
CA LYS A 56 -8.78 5.83 -1.74
C LYS A 56 -8.41 4.62 -2.58
N SER A 57 -8.66 4.64 -3.89
CA SER A 57 -8.30 3.54 -4.80
C SER A 57 -6.80 3.35 -4.92
N VAL A 58 -6.03 4.44 -5.03
CA VAL A 58 -4.56 4.39 -5.09
C VAL A 58 -3.99 3.82 -3.79
N THR A 59 -4.45 4.28 -2.63
CA THR A 59 -4.01 3.75 -1.33
C THR A 59 -4.31 2.25 -1.20
N GLN A 60 -5.52 1.81 -1.55
CA GLN A 60 -5.87 0.39 -1.54
C GLN A 60 -4.99 -0.45 -2.46
N ASN A 61 -4.65 0.07 -3.64
CA ASN A 61 -3.75 -0.61 -4.57
C ASN A 61 -2.32 -0.71 -3.98
N ILE A 62 -1.81 0.37 -3.40
CA ILE A 62 -0.49 0.38 -2.75
C ILE A 62 -0.45 -0.63 -1.61
N ASP A 63 -1.46 -0.64 -0.72
CA ASP A 63 -1.54 -1.58 0.39
C ASP A 63 -1.54 -3.03 -0.11
N SER A 64 -2.32 -3.32 -1.16
CA SER A 64 -2.39 -4.66 -1.75
C SER A 64 -1.05 -5.12 -2.35
N LEU A 65 -0.30 -4.20 -2.97
CA LEU A 65 1.02 -4.48 -3.54
C LEU A 65 2.04 -4.73 -2.42
N LEU A 66 2.05 -3.89 -1.39
CA LEU A 66 2.93 -4.05 -0.22
C LEU A 66 2.67 -5.38 0.49
N GLU A 67 1.40 -5.78 0.66
CA GLU A 67 1.08 -7.08 1.24
C GLU A 67 1.56 -8.25 0.40
N ARG A 68 1.44 -8.16 -0.93
CA ARG A 68 1.91 -9.19 -1.86
C ARG A 68 3.43 -9.33 -1.79
N GLU A 69 4.16 -8.22 -1.87
CA GLU A 69 5.63 -8.22 -1.80
C GLU A 69 6.12 -8.73 -0.44
N ARG A 70 5.51 -8.29 0.66
CA ARG A 70 5.84 -8.78 2.00
C ARG A 70 5.65 -10.29 2.12
N ARG A 71 4.57 -10.83 1.54
CA ARG A 71 4.32 -12.28 1.53
C ARG A 71 5.36 -13.01 0.67
N HIS A 72 5.70 -12.47 -0.49
CA HIS A 72 6.70 -13.02 -1.38
C HIS A 72 8.07 -13.11 -0.70
N ILE A 73 8.54 -12.02 -0.09
CA ILE A 73 9.82 -11.97 0.65
C ILE A 73 9.82 -12.99 1.79
N ARG A 74 8.75 -13.05 2.59
CA ARG A 74 8.63 -14.00 3.70
C ARG A 74 8.71 -15.45 3.21
N ASN A 75 8.04 -15.78 2.11
CA ASN A 75 8.07 -17.12 1.54
C ASN A 75 9.45 -17.48 0.99
N ALA A 76 10.10 -16.54 0.28
CA ALA A 76 11.46 -16.73 -0.22
C ALA A 76 12.45 -16.99 0.91
N LEU A 77 12.37 -16.20 2.00
CA LEU A 77 13.20 -16.38 3.19
C LEU A 77 12.95 -17.74 3.83
N CYS A 78 11.69 -18.12 4.05
CA CYS A 78 11.33 -19.43 4.62
C CYS A 78 11.88 -20.60 3.78
N CYS A 79 11.81 -20.49 2.44
CA CYS A 79 12.37 -21.49 1.54
C CYS A 79 13.89 -21.57 1.64
N ALA A 80 14.58 -20.41 1.70
CA ALA A 80 16.03 -20.34 1.85
C ALA A 80 16.48 -20.94 3.19
N GLU A 81 15.83 -20.58 4.29
CA GLU A 81 16.08 -21.14 5.63
C GLU A 81 15.93 -22.66 5.64
N LYS A 82 14.82 -23.19 5.09
CA LYS A 82 14.61 -24.64 4.98
C LYS A 82 15.64 -25.33 4.10
N SER A 83 16.16 -24.65 3.07
CA SER A 83 17.22 -25.17 2.21
C SER A 83 18.54 -25.27 2.99
N ILE A 84 18.92 -24.19 3.67
CA ILE A 84 20.12 -24.15 4.51
C ILE A 84 20.03 -25.21 5.61
N GLN A 85 18.91 -25.29 6.33
CA GLN A 85 18.71 -26.29 7.38
C GLN A 85 18.92 -27.72 6.86
N ARG A 86 18.35 -28.04 5.68
CA ARG A 86 18.52 -29.36 5.04
C ARG A 86 19.98 -29.62 4.66
N SER A 87 20.63 -28.65 4.04
CA SER A 87 22.05 -28.77 3.66
C SER A 87 22.95 -28.96 4.87
N THR A 88 22.75 -28.16 5.92
CA THR A 88 23.51 -28.23 7.16
C THR A 88 23.32 -29.57 7.86
N MET A 89 22.08 -30.09 7.95
CA MET A 89 21.81 -31.40 8.51
C MET A 89 22.50 -32.52 7.71
N LYS A 90 22.48 -32.44 6.37
CA LYS A 90 23.17 -33.40 5.51
C LYS A 90 24.68 -33.39 5.78
N ASN A 91 25.29 -32.20 5.82
CA ASN A 91 26.73 -32.07 6.09
C ASN A 91 27.10 -32.64 7.47
N PHE A 92 26.29 -32.37 8.51
CA PHE A 92 26.54 -32.95 9.84
C PHE A 92 26.48 -34.47 9.83
N LYS A 93 25.51 -35.06 9.11
CA LYS A 93 25.41 -36.51 8.97
C LYS A 93 26.64 -37.08 8.28
N GLU A 94 27.11 -36.48 7.19
CA GLU A 94 28.30 -36.93 6.47
C GLU A 94 29.57 -36.86 7.34
N VAL A 95 29.73 -35.80 8.14
CA VAL A 95 30.84 -35.68 9.10
C VAL A 95 30.77 -36.76 10.18
N GLU A 96 29.58 -37.03 10.70
CA GLU A 96 29.39 -38.06 11.72
C GLU A 96 29.65 -39.48 11.17
N ASP A 97 29.13 -39.78 9.98
CA ASP A 97 29.37 -41.04 9.29
C ASP A 97 30.87 -41.25 9.03
N TYR A 98 31.58 -40.20 8.61
CA TYR A 98 33.04 -40.23 8.46
C TYR A 98 33.76 -40.50 9.79
N ARG A 99 33.35 -39.83 10.87
CA ARG A 99 33.92 -40.02 12.21
C ARG A 99 33.74 -41.45 12.70
N ILE A 100 32.54 -42.01 12.55
CA ILE A 100 32.22 -43.39 12.91
C ILE A 100 33.10 -44.36 12.10
N ALA A 101 33.18 -44.18 10.78
CA ALA A 101 33.98 -45.04 9.91
C ALA A 101 35.47 -45.01 10.25
N LYS A 102 36.03 -43.82 10.52
CA LYS A 102 37.44 -43.67 10.92
C LYS A 102 37.72 -44.31 12.27
N THR A 103 36.82 -44.15 13.24
CA THR A 103 36.95 -44.76 14.58
C THR A 103 36.86 -46.27 14.50
N GLY A 104 35.93 -46.82 13.71
CA GLY A 104 35.80 -48.26 13.48
C GLY A 104 37.07 -48.86 12.85
N LYS A 105 37.66 -48.19 11.86
CA LYS A 105 38.94 -48.61 11.26
C LYS A 105 40.08 -48.63 12.29
N LEU A 106 40.21 -47.58 13.10
CA LEU A 106 41.24 -47.52 14.14
C LEU A 106 41.11 -48.67 15.14
N MET A 107 39.88 -48.95 15.61
CA MET A 107 39.63 -50.05 16.56
C MET A 107 39.94 -51.42 15.94
N ALA A 108 39.59 -51.63 14.66
CA ALA A 108 39.92 -52.87 13.96
C ALA A 108 41.44 -53.10 13.88
N THR A 109 42.21 -52.05 13.55
CA THR A 109 43.68 -52.12 13.52
C THR A 109 44.27 -52.43 14.89
N ILE A 110 43.75 -51.84 15.97
CA ILE A 110 44.18 -52.12 17.34
C ILE A 110 43.93 -53.60 17.67
N VAL A 111 42.72 -54.11 17.43
CA VAL A 111 42.36 -55.51 17.72
C VAL A 111 43.22 -56.50 16.94
N GLU A 112 43.52 -56.22 15.68
CA GLU A 112 44.41 -57.06 14.86
C GLU A 112 45.85 -57.07 15.38
N GLY A 113 46.35 -55.92 15.86
CA GLY A 113 47.65 -55.80 16.49
C GLY A 113 47.81 -56.61 17.78
N TYR A 114 46.74 -56.76 18.58
CA TYR A 114 46.74 -57.61 19.78
C TYR A 114 46.68 -59.12 19.51
N LYS A 115 46.30 -59.53 18.28
CA LYS A 115 46.21 -60.95 17.89
C LYS A 115 47.52 -61.50 17.31
N LYS A 116 48.56 -60.66 17.17
CA LYS A 116 49.93 -61.04 16.78
C LYS A 116 50.82 -61.11 18.00
#